data_AF-A0A1S8CR59-F1
#
_entry.id   AF-A0A1S8CR59-F1
#
_cell.length_a   1.000
_cell.length_b   1.000
_cell.length_c   1.000
_cell.angle_alpha   90.00
_cell.angle_beta   90.00
_cell.angle_gamma   90.00
#
_symmetry.space_group_name_H-M   'P 1'
#
loop_
_entity.id
_entity.type
_entity.pdbx_description
1 polymer ?
#
loop_
_entity_poly.entity_id
_entity_poly.type
_entity_poly.pdbx_seq_one_letter_code
_entity_poly.pdbx_strand_id
1 'polypeptide(L)'
;MKTRLMLMLKQISGLIPVLLLLTACKLVNTHTVKVTASAEISPTEVRLVTTKGTIYLAAQNLSQKQRELLHSLRPYQCLNITTAESLSMDNRVARFSDFKLQKVLESDKKCRQITSKRQSRPHLGISIDR
;
A
#
# COMPACT_ATOMS: atom_id res chain seq x y z
N MET A 1 -7.96 -28.26 54.29
CA MET A 1 -7.16 -28.14 53.04
C MET A 1 -8.01 -27.82 51.81
N LYS A 2 -9.12 -27.06 51.92
CA LYS A 2 -10.06 -26.79 50.82
C LYS A 2 -10.01 -25.33 50.30
N THR A 3 -9.38 -24.43 51.06
CA THR A 3 -9.32 -22.98 50.80
C THR A 3 -8.16 -22.54 49.93
N ARG A 4 -7.10 -23.35 49.74
CA ARG A 4 -5.97 -23.01 48.86
C ARG A 4 -6.25 -23.29 47.38
N LEU A 5 -7.17 -24.19 47.06
CA LEU A 5 -7.48 -24.56 45.66
C LEU A 5 -8.30 -23.47 44.96
N MET A 6 -9.19 -22.77 45.68
CA MET A 6 -10.01 -21.69 45.13
C MET A 6 -9.21 -20.41 44.81
N LEU A 7 -8.09 -20.17 45.48
CA LEU A 7 -7.27 -18.97 45.24
C LEU A 7 -6.48 -19.05 43.93
N MET A 8 -6.05 -20.27 43.53
CA MET A 8 -5.31 -20.50 42.30
C MET A 8 -6.18 -20.39 41.05
N LEU A 9 -7.46 -20.83 41.10
CA LEU A 9 -8.38 -20.66 39.96
C LEU A 9 -8.76 -19.18 39.72
N LYS A 10 -8.85 -18.37 40.78
CA LYS A 10 -9.16 -16.93 40.66
C LYS A 10 -8.04 -16.12 40.00
N GLN A 11 -6.78 -16.52 40.17
CA GLN A 11 -5.65 -15.84 39.54
C GLN A 11 -5.46 -16.21 38.07
N ILE A 12 -5.90 -17.39 37.65
CA ILE A 12 -5.85 -17.81 36.24
C ILE A 12 -6.95 -17.12 35.41
N SER A 13 -8.11 -16.84 36.02
CA SER A 13 -9.23 -16.16 35.34
C SER A 13 -8.95 -14.70 34.95
N GLY A 14 -8.03 -14.02 35.63
CA GLY A 14 -7.67 -12.63 35.34
C GLY A 14 -6.64 -12.45 34.21
N LEU A 15 -5.90 -13.51 33.88
CA LEU A 15 -4.85 -13.49 32.84
C LEU A 15 -5.39 -13.74 31.43
N ILE A 16 -6.51 -14.44 31.31
CA ILE A 16 -7.16 -14.77 30.02
C ILE A 16 -7.64 -13.51 29.26
N PRO A 17 -8.32 -12.51 29.86
CA PRO A 17 -8.77 -11.33 29.11
C PRO A 17 -7.61 -10.43 28.64
N VAL A 18 -6.48 -10.41 29.36
CA VAL A 18 -5.30 -9.62 28.96
C VAL A 18 -4.58 -10.25 27.76
N LEU A 19 -4.57 -11.59 27.66
CA LEU A 19 -3.97 -12.29 26.52
C LEU A 19 -4.82 -12.15 25.24
N LEU A 20 -6.15 -12.05 25.35
CA LEU A 20 -7.05 -11.84 24.22
C LEU A 20 -6.90 -10.45 23.58
N LEU A 21 -6.57 -9.41 24.35
CA LEU A 21 -6.37 -8.04 23.86
C LEU A 21 -5.17 -7.89 22.92
N LEU A 22 -4.19 -8.80 22.97
CA LEU A 22 -2.97 -8.74 22.16
C LEU A 22 -3.11 -9.42 20.78
N THR A 23 -4.22 -10.11 20.50
CA THR A 23 -4.40 -10.87 19.25
C THR A 23 -4.96 -10.05 18.09
N ALA A 24 -5.28 -8.77 18.30
CA ALA A 24 -5.79 -7.87 17.25
C ALA A 24 -4.67 -7.14 16.47
N CYS A 25 -3.50 -7.77 16.28
CA CYS A 25 -2.53 -7.31 15.29
C CYS A 25 -3.12 -7.50 13.89
N LYS A 26 -3.85 -6.49 13.38
CA LYS A 26 -4.24 -6.45 11.96
C LYS A 26 -2.98 -6.55 11.12
N LEU A 27 -2.85 -7.66 10.39
CA LEU A 27 -1.72 -7.92 9.51
C LEU A 27 -1.75 -6.88 8.38
N VAL A 28 -0.89 -5.86 8.47
CA VAL A 28 -0.77 -4.83 7.43
C VAL A 28 0.35 -5.21 6.47
N ASN A 29 0.02 -5.22 5.19
CA ASN A 29 0.96 -5.47 4.10
C ASN A 29 1.50 -4.15 3.57
N THR A 30 2.79 -4.13 3.23
CA THR A 30 3.40 -2.96 2.58
C THR A 30 3.80 -3.32 1.16
N HIS A 31 3.25 -2.58 0.21
CA HIS A 31 3.48 -2.77 -1.21
C HIS A 31 4.29 -1.61 -1.77
N THR A 32 5.50 -1.91 -2.27
CA THR A 32 6.29 -0.92 -3.00
C THR A 32 5.86 -0.91 -4.46
N VAL A 33 5.43 0.25 -4.94
CA VAL A 33 5.00 0.48 -6.33
C VAL A 33 5.79 1.63 -6.93
N LYS A 34 6.00 1.59 -8.24
CA LYS A 34 6.66 2.66 -8.99
C LYS A 34 5.62 3.37 -9.85
N VAL A 35 5.37 4.64 -9.57
CA VAL A 35 4.42 5.42 -10.36
C VAL A 35 5.03 5.78 -11.72
N THR A 36 4.22 5.83 -12.75
CA THR A 36 4.64 6.16 -14.12
C THR A 36 4.09 7.50 -14.59
N ALA A 37 3.15 8.07 -13.86
CA ALA A 37 2.57 9.39 -14.09
C ALA A 37 2.40 10.12 -12.75
N SER A 38 2.10 11.42 -12.82
CA SER A 38 1.67 12.21 -11.66
C SER A 38 0.37 11.66 -11.07
N ALA A 39 0.17 11.86 -9.77
CA ALA A 39 -1.08 11.46 -9.12
C ALA A 39 -2.24 12.34 -9.59
N GLU A 40 -3.36 11.72 -9.97
CA GLU A 40 -4.61 12.42 -10.24
C GLU A 40 -5.45 12.40 -8.96
N ILE A 41 -5.69 13.57 -8.38
CA ILE A 41 -6.37 13.71 -7.08
C ILE A 41 -7.75 14.29 -7.31
N SER A 42 -8.78 13.51 -6.97
CA SER A 42 -10.19 13.92 -6.99
C SER A 42 -10.74 14.01 -5.55
N PRO A 43 -11.93 14.60 -5.34
CA PRO A 43 -12.53 14.69 -4.01
C PRO A 43 -12.80 13.33 -3.35
N THR A 44 -13.06 12.30 -4.16
CA THR A 44 -13.47 10.96 -3.73
C THR A 44 -12.34 9.94 -3.80
N GLU A 45 -11.42 10.08 -4.75
CA GLU A 45 -10.36 9.11 -5.03
C GLU A 45 -9.07 9.77 -5.52
N VAL A 46 -7.95 9.06 -5.31
CA VAL A 46 -6.66 9.37 -5.91
C VAL A 46 -6.27 8.22 -6.82
N ARG A 47 -5.97 8.55 -8.08
CA ARG A 47 -5.54 7.60 -9.10
C ARG A 47 -4.03 7.67 -9.29
N LEU A 48 -3.38 6.53 -9.11
CA LEU A 48 -1.94 6.33 -9.30
C LEU A 48 -1.72 5.35 -10.46
N VAL A 49 -1.15 5.83 -11.56
CA VAL A 49 -0.69 4.94 -12.64
C VAL A 49 0.68 4.39 -12.26
N THR A 50 0.82 3.06 -12.24
CA THR A 50 2.05 2.36 -11.86
C THR A 50 2.54 1.44 -12.97
N THR A 51 3.74 0.88 -12.82
CA THR A 51 4.29 -0.12 -13.75
C THR A 51 3.49 -1.42 -13.84
N LYS A 52 2.63 -1.73 -12.85
CA LYS A 52 1.83 -2.96 -12.79
C LYS A 52 0.35 -2.76 -13.15
N GLY A 53 -0.12 -1.52 -13.17
CA GLY A 53 -1.54 -1.21 -13.31
C GLY A 53 -1.90 0.13 -12.67
N THR A 54 -3.20 0.39 -12.53
CA THR A 54 -3.73 1.59 -11.89
C THR A 54 -4.18 1.27 -10.46
N ILE A 55 -3.77 2.10 -9.50
CA ILE A 55 -4.21 1.99 -8.11
C ILE A 55 -5.12 3.17 -7.81
N TYR A 56 -6.30 2.89 -7.27
CA TYR A 56 -7.23 3.89 -6.76
C TYR A 56 -7.19 3.86 -5.23
N LEU A 57 -7.04 5.02 -4.64
CA LEU A 57 -6.97 5.22 -3.20
C LEU A 57 -8.15 6.08 -2.78
N ALA A 58 -8.92 5.66 -1.77
CA ALA A 58 -10.00 6.49 -1.26
C ALA A 58 -9.46 7.82 -0.69
N ALA A 59 -10.01 8.95 -1.13
CA ALA A 59 -9.51 10.27 -0.72
C ALA A 59 -10.14 10.78 0.60
N GLN A 60 -11.17 10.09 1.09
CA GLN A 60 -12.03 10.50 2.21
C GLN A 60 -11.24 10.78 3.51
N ASN A 61 -10.15 10.03 3.74
CA ASN A 61 -9.35 10.11 4.96
C ASN A 61 -7.88 10.51 4.69
N LEU A 62 -7.59 11.18 3.57
CA LEU A 62 -6.24 11.65 3.28
C LEU A 62 -5.83 12.77 4.24
N SER A 63 -4.82 12.50 5.06
CA SER A 63 -4.17 13.55 5.85
C SER A 63 -3.52 14.60 4.95
N GLN A 64 -3.34 15.82 5.47
CA GLN A 64 -2.68 16.90 4.74
C GLN A 64 -1.28 16.47 4.24
N LYS A 65 -0.49 15.80 5.09
CA LYS A 65 0.84 15.28 4.72
C LYS A 65 0.78 14.29 3.56
N GLN A 66 -0.22 13.41 3.52
CA GLN A 66 -0.39 12.49 2.39
C GLN A 66 -0.79 13.23 1.12
N ARG A 67 -1.64 14.24 1.23
CA ARG A 67 -2.06 15.07 0.10
C ARG A 67 -0.87 15.84 -0.50
N GLU A 68 -0.04 16.46 0.33
CA GLU A 68 1.20 17.13 -0.09
C GLU A 68 2.21 16.14 -0.73
N LEU A 69 2.34 14.94 -0.16
CA LEU A 69 3.17 13.88 -0.73
C LEU A 69 2.68 13.43 -2.10
N LEU A 70 1.36 13.30 -2.29
CA LEU A 70 0.75 12.94 -3.57
C LEU A 70 0.91 14.06 -4.61
N HIS A 71 0.78 15.33 -4.22
CA HIS A 71 1.02 16.48 -5.11
C HIS A 71 2.49 16.63 -5.53
N SER A 72 3.44 16.31 -4.64
CA SER A 72 4.88 16.38 -4.91
C SER A 72 5.44 15.14 -5.60
N LEU A 73 4.59 14.14 -5.87
CA LEU A 73 5.00 12.88 -6.49
C LEU A 73 5.31 13.08 -7.97
N ARG A 74 6.57 12.82 -8.34
CA ARG A 74 7.01 12.88 -9.74
C ARG A 74 6.92 11.50 -10.41
N PRO A 75 6.76 11.44 -11.74
CA PRO A 75 6.86 10.18 -12.49
C PRO A 75 8.14 9.41 -12.14
N TYR A 76 8.04 8.07 -12.16
CA TYR A 76 9.10 7.12 -11.85
C TYR A 76 9.59 7.08 -10.40
N GLN A 77 8.94 7.81 -9.49
CA GLN A 77 9.20 7.66 -8.06
C GLN A 77 8.50 6.42 -7.49
N CYS A 78 9.07 5.90 -6.40
CA CYS A 78 8.51 4.75 -5.69
C CYS A 78 7.73 5.19 -4.45
N LEU A 79 6.63 4.50 -4.20
CA LEU A 79 5.76 4.65 -3.04
C LEU A 79 5.57 3.32 -2.36
N ASN A 80 5.64 3.33 -1.04
CA ASN A 80 5.09 2.28 -0.21
C ASN A 80 3.63 2.61 0.08
N ILE A 81 2.76 1.64 -0.22
CA ILE A 81 1.36 1.64 0.14
C ILE A 81 1.20 0.56 1.21
N THR A 82 0.98 0.98 2.45
CA THR A 82 0.73 0.07 3.57
C THR A 82 -0.76 -0.02 3.81
N THR A 83 -1.32 -1.22 3.75
CA THR A 83 -2.76 -1.48 3.89
C THR A 83 -3.00 -2.88 4.46
N ALA A 84 -4.12 -3.08 5.16
CA ALA A 84 -4.57 -4.41 5.57
C ALA A 84 -5.19 -5.21 4.41
N GLU A 85 -5.51 -4.54 3.30
CA GLU A 85 -6.08 -5.15 2.10
C GLU A 85 -4.99 -5.89 1.30
N SER A 86 -5.35 -6.98 0.62
CA SER A 86 -4.40 -7.66 -0.26
C SER A 86 -4.27 -6.88 -1.58
N LEU A 87 -3.03 -6.62 -2.02
CA LEU A 87 -2.79 -6.07 -3.36
C LEU A 87 -3.05 -7.16 -4.41
N SER A 88 -4.32 -7.32 -4.79
CA SER A 88 -4.74 -8.06 -5.97
C SER A 88 -4.99 -7.05 -7.11
N MET A 89 -4.32 -7.26 -8.24
CA MET A 89 -4.48 -6.45 -9.44
C MET A 89 -5.48 -7.16 -10.35
N ASP A 90 -6.77 -6.97 -10.10
CA ASP A 90 -7.82 -7.48 -10.97
C ASP A 90 -7.96 -6.55 -12.18
N ASN A 91 -7.83 -7.09 -13.39
CA ASN A 91 -7.81 -6.32 -14.63
C ASN A 91 -6.82 -5.13 -14.63
N ARG A 92 -5.65 -5.31 -13.98
CA ARG A 92 -4.64 -4.25 -13.77
C ARG A 92 -5.15 -3.06 -12.95
N VAL A 93 -6.16 -3.25 -12.12
CA VAL A 93 -6.70 -2.26 -11.20
C VAL A 93 -6.65 -2.80 -9.78
N ALA A 94 -6.24 -1.97 -8.84
CA ALA A 94 -6.38 -2.21 -7.40
C ALA A 94 -7.06 -1.02 -6.74
N ARG A 95 -7.86 -1.27 -5.70
CA ARG A 95 -8.53 -0.23 -4.92
C ARG A 95 -8.22 -0.42 -3.45
N PHE A 96 -7.93 0.66 -2.76
CA PHE A 96 -7.68 0.66 -1.33
C PHE A 96 -8.51 1.73 -0.63
N SER A 97 -9.23 1.30 0.40
CA SER A 97 -10.07 2.17 1.22
C SER A 97 -9.30 2.71 2.42
N ASP A 98 -8.43 1.88 3.00
CA ASP A 98 -7.58 2.26 4.14
C ASP A 98 -6.11 1.98 3.82
N PHE A 99 -5.29 3.03 3.88
CA PHE A 99 -3.90 2.95 3.48
C PHE A 99 -3.04 4.05 4.13
N LYS A 100 -1.74 3.77 4.19
CA LYS A 100 -0.69 4.75 4.50
C LYS A 100 0.27 4.84 3.33
N LEU A 101 0.73 6.07 3.05
CA LEU A 101 1.68 6.35 1.98
C LEU A 101 3.01 6.76 2.57
N GLN A 102 4.08 6.23 2.00
CA GLN A 102 5.43 6.67 2.30
C GLN A 102 6.25 6.72 1.01
N LYS A 103 6.96 7.82 0.81
CA LYS A 103 7.90 7.95 -0.30
C LYS A 103 9.11 7.06 -0.05
N VAL A 104 9.52 6.33 -1.09
CA VAL A 104 10.70 5.47 -1.06
C VAL A 104 11.81 6.14 -1.84
N LEU A 105 13.03 6.08 -1.29
CA LEU A 105 14.22 6.59 -1.98
C LEU A 105 14.50 5.76 -3.24
N GLU A 106 14.92 6.41 -4.31
CA GLU A 106 15.26 5.72 -5.57
C GLU A 106 16.47 4.80 -5.43
N SER A 107 17.31 5.03 -4.42
CA SER A 107 18.43 4.16 -4.04
C SER A 107 17.99 2.86 -3.37
N ASP A 108 16.74 2.77 -2.89
CA ASP A 108 16.23 1.58 -2.21
C ASP A 108 16.19 0.37 -3.17
N LYS A 109 16.66 -0.78 -2.68
CA LYS A 109 16.71 -2.03 -3.44
C LYS A 109 15.35 -2.41 -4.02
N LYS A 110 14.26 -2.24 -3.26
CA LYS A 110 12.89 -2.56 -3.72
C LYS A 110 12.46 -1.64 -4.85
N CYS A 111 12.82 -0.36 -4.79
CA CYS A 111 12.51 0.59 -5.86
C CYS A 111 13.32 0.29 -7.14
N ARG A 112 14.61 -0.02 -7.01
CA ARG A 112 15.49 -0.37 -8.14
C ARG A 112 15.06 -1.64 -8.86
N GLN A 113 14.58 -2.63 -8.13
CA GLN A 113 14.12 -3.90 -8.69
C GLN A 113 12.78 -3.79 -9.44
N ILE A 114 12.01 -2.73 -9.21
CA ILE A 114 10.81 -2.44 -10.01
C ILE A 114 11.28 -1.89 -11.35
N THR A 115 11.60 -2.83 -12.24
CA THR A 115 11.89 -2.53 -13.63
C THR A 115 10.64 -1.88 -14.22
N SER A 116 10.79 -0.65 -14.70
CA SER A 116 9.84 -0.12 -15.66
C SER A 116 9.95 -1.05 -16.86
N LYS A 117 9.00 -1.98 -17.03
CA LYS A 117 8.76 -2.53 -18.36
C LYS A 117 8.32 -1.32 -19.17
N ARG A 118 9.29 -0.61 -19.75
CA ARG A 118 9.07 0.27 -20.87
C ARG A 118 8.24 -0.57 -21.81
N GLN A 119 7.00 -0.12 -22.00
CA GLN A 119 6.24 -0.33 -23.20
C GLN A 119 7.24 -0.39 -24.36
N SER A 120 7.48 -1.59 -24.87
CA SER A 120 8.14 -1.80 -26.15
C SER A 120 7.26 -1.05 -27.15
N ARG A 121 7.58 0.21 -27.42
CA ARG A 121 7.12 0.89 -28.62
C ARG A 121 7.62 0.01 -29.77
N PRO A 122 6.75 -0.54 -30.64
CA PRO A 122 7.25 -0.99 -31.91
C PRO A 122 7.77 0.25 -32.64
N HIS A 123 9.09 0.37 -32.74
CA HIS A 123 9.72 1.14 -33.79
C HIS A 123 9.50 0.35 -35.10
N LEU A 124 8.39 0.60 -35.78
CA LEU A 124 8.30 0.47 -37.24
C LEU A 124 7.78 1.84 -37.69
N GLY A 125 8.60 2.70 -38.29
CA GLY A 125 9.32 2.41 -39.53
C GLY A 125 8.51 3.07 -40.64
N ILE A 126 8.58 4.39 -40.72
CA ILE A 126 8.06 5.15 -41.86
C ILE A 126 8.97 4.77 -43.03
N SER A 127 8.51 3.89 -43.92
CA SER A 127 9.08 3.73 -45.25
C SER A 127 8.32 4.68 -46.16
N ILE A 128 8.94 5.82 -46.47
CA ILE A 128 8.55 6.68 -47.59
C ILE A 128 9.17 6.00 -48.81
N ASP A 129 8.35 5.32 -49.61
CA ASP A 129 8.71 4.92 -50.96
C ASP A 129 8.41 6.08 -51.92
N ARG A 130 9.30 6.26 -52.89
CA ARG A 130 9.45 7.45 -53.72
C ARG A 130 8.95 7.18 -55.12
#